data_AF-A0A8T5KGT4-F1
#
_entry.id   AF-A0A8T5KGT4-F1
#
_cell.length_a   1.000
_cell.length_b   1.000
_cell.length_c   1.000
_cell.angle_alpha   90.00
_cell.angle_beta   90.00
_cell.angle_gamma   90.00
#
_symmetry.space_group_name_H-M   'P 1'
#
loop_
_entity.id
_entity.type
_entity.pdbx_description
1 polymer ?
#
loop_
_entity_poly.entity_id
_entity_poly.type
_entity_poly.pdbx_seq_one_letter_code
_entity_poly.pdbx_strand_id
1 'polypeptide(L)'
;MTDRLQEMFQRRKEFMYALEGNVSELALDMTQRESQRHLRDVSLRGVEEVFEALQHLKNWKPHRKTDIPDFNREEFLEEYVDALNYFFAVLIKAGFSADDLYEMYVHKDQVIHERLQNGY
;
A
#
# COMPACT_ATOMS: atom_id res chain seq x y z
N MET A 1 -10.36 6.46 -21.27
CA MET A 1 -9.90 6.83 -19.91
C MET A 1 -8.68 5.99 -19.61
N THR A 2 -7.63 6.58 -19.05
CA THR A 2 -6.46 5.82 -18.58
C THR A 2 -6.86 5.05 -17.31
N ASP A 3 -6.51 3.77 -17.23
CA ASP A 3 -6.64 3.00 -16.00
C ASP A 3 -5.62 3.53 -14.97
N ARG A 4 -6.13 4.15 -13.91
CA ARG A 4 -5.30 4.82 -12.90
C ARG A 4 -4.51 3.82 -12.05
N LEU A 5 -5.04 2.62 -11.79
CA LEU A 5 -4.33 1.62 -10.99
C LEU A 5 -3.17 1.05 -11.78
N GLN A 6 -3.42 0.72 -13.06
CA GLN A 6 -2.38 0.31 -14.00
C GLN A 6 -1.28 1.39 -14.11
N GLU A 7 -1.67 2.65 -14.22
CA GLU A 7 -0.72 3.77 -14.24
C GLU A 7 0.12 3.85 -12.96
N MET A 8 -0.48 3.69 -11.78
CA MET A 8 0.25 3.70 -10.50
C MET A 8 1.26 2.55 -10.41
N PHE A 9 0.87 1.33 -10.79
CA PHE A 9 1.78 0.18 -10.83
C PHE A 9 2.92 0.40 -11.82
N GLN A 10 2.62 0.94 -13.01
CA GLN A 10 3.62 1.21 -14.03
C GLN A 10 4.65 2.23 -13.56
N ARG A 11 4.21 3.34 -12.96
CA ARG A 11 5.10 4.35 -12.37
C ARG A 11 5.99 3.77 -11.26
N ARG A 12 5.43 2.89 -10.43
CA ARG A 12 6.20 2.20 -9.39
C ARG A 12 7.26 1.27 -9.99
N LYS A 13 6.93 0.48 -11.02
CA LYS A 13 7.89 -0.36 -11.75
C LYS A 13 9.02 0.46 -12.35
N GLU A 14 8.70 1.58 -12.99
CA GLU A 14 9.70 2.50 -13.55
C GLU A 14 10.64 3.05 -12.49
N PHE A 15 10.11 3.46 -11.33
CA PHE A 15 10.94 3.94 -10.22
C PHE A 15 11.81 2.81 -9.63
N MET A 16 11.29 1.58 -9.48
CA MET A 16 12.09 0.43 -9.04
C MET A 16 13.21 0.10 -10.04
N TYR A 17 12.91 0.14 -11.34
CA TYR A 17 13.90 -0.04 -12.40
C TYR A 17 15.00 1.03 -12.35
N ALA A 18 14.64 2.30 -12.14
CA ALA A 18 15.60 3.38 -12.00
C ALA A 18 16.55 3.19 -10.79
N LEU A 19 16.09 2.51 -9.74
CA LEU A 19 16.89 2.22 -8.53
C LEU A 19 17.76 0.95 -8.68
N GLU A 20 17.20 -0.12 -9.24
CA GLU A 20 17.81 -1.48 -9.22
C GLU A 20 18.40 -1.89 -10.58
N GLY A 21 18.07 -1.17 -11.65
CA GLY A 21 18.64 -1.33 -12.99
C GLY A 21 18.02 -2.43 -13.85
N ASN A 22 17.51 -3.55 -13.31
CA ASN A 22 16.95 -4.65 -14.12
C ASN A 22 15.54 -5.09 -13.67
N VAL A 23 14.56 -5.07 -14.60
CA VAL A 23 13.14 -5.41 -14.33
C VAL A 23 12.94 -6.91 -14.10
N SER A 24 13.72 -7.78 -14.78
CA SER A 24 13.51 -9.24 -14.73
C SER A 24 13.84 -9.86 -13.38
N GLU A 25 14.54 -9.12 -12.51
CA GLU A 25 14.90 -9.54 -11.15
C GLU A 25 13.98 -8.93 -10.08
N LEU A 26 12.98 -8.12 -10.48
CA LEU A 26 12.06 -7.51 -9.53
C LEU A 26 11.20 -8.56 -8.83
N ALA A 27 10.71 -9.56 -9.56
CA ALA A 27 9.92 -10.64 -8.99
C ALA A 27 10.85 -11.61 -8.25
N LEU A 28 10.61 -11.78 -6.95
CA LEU A 28 11.37 -12.68 -6.10
C LEU A 28 10.76 -14.08 -6.10
N ASP A 29 11.62 -15.09 -5.95
CA ASP A 29 11.15 -16.45 -5.66
C ASP A 29 10.61 -16.49 -4.22
N MET A 30 9.28 -16.49 -4.11
CA MET A 30 8.55 -16.49 -2.84
C MET A 30 8.68 -17.80 -2.06
N THR A 31 9.24 -18.86 -2.64
CA THR A 31 9.57 -20.10 -1.93
C THR A 31 10.84 -19.96 -1.08
N GLN A 32 11.66 -18.93 -1.32
CA GLN A 32 12.90 -18.69 -0.58
C GLN A 32 12.66 -17.89 0.70
N ARG A 33 13.32 -18.33 1.78
CA ARG A 33 13.28 -17.64 3.08
C ARG A 33 13.74 -16.19 3.00
N GLU A 34 14.82 -15.91 2.26
CA GLU A 34 15.36 -14.54 2.18
C GLU A 34 14.43 -13.60 1.41
N SER A 35 13.73 -14.07 0.37
CA SER A 35 12.69 -13.30 -0.33
C SER A 35 11.55 -12.92 0.61
N GLN A 36 11.07 -13.86 1.42
CA GLN A 36 10.00 -13.60 2.39
C GLN A 36 10.43 -12.61 3.47
N ARG A 37 11.66 -12.72 3.97
CA ARG A 37 12.24 -11.76 4.92
C ARG A 37 12.32 -10.36 4.32
N HIS A 38 12.84 -10.26 3.10
CA HIS A 38 12.93 -8.99 2.39
C HIS A 38 11.54 -8.35 2.20
N LEU A 39 10.54 -9.09 1.71
CA LEU A 39 9.18 -8.56 1.54
C LEU A 39 8.56 -8.12 2.86
N ARG A 40 8.79 -8.86 3.95
CA ARG A 40 8.34 -8.46 5.28
C ARG A 40 8.95 -7.11 5.67
N ASP A 41 10.25 -6.93 5.49
CA ASP A 41 10.93 -5.69 5.86
C ASP A 41 10.48 -4.50 4.99
N VAL A 42 10.28 -4.70 3.68
CA VAL A 42 9.71 -3.67 2.80
C VAL A 42 8.26 -3.34 3.20
N SER A 43 7.46 -4.33 3.57
CA SER A 43 6.08 -4.12 4.05
C SER A 43 6.04 -3.29 5.33
N LEU A 44 6.99 -3.53 6.24
CA LEU A 44 7.07 -2.78 7.50
C LEU A 44 7.39 -1.31 7.27
N ARG A 45 8.23 -0.97 6.28
CA ARG A 45 8.47 0.43 5.91
C ARG A 45 7.19 1.13 5.45
N GLY A 46 6.36 0.47 4.65
CA GLY A 46 5.04 1.02 4.30
C GLY A 46 4.13 1.25 5.51
N VAL A 47 4.25 0.44 6.57
CA VAL A 47 3.54 0.66 7.84
C VAL A 47 4.14 1.83 8.64
N GLU A 48 5.46 2.04 8.57
CA GLU A 48 6.13 3.22 9.16
C GLU A 48 5.56 4.51 8.55
N GLU A 49 5.39 4.59 7.22
CA GLU A 49 4.76 5.75 6.57
C GLU A 49 3.31 5.98 7.01
N VAL A 50 2.55 4.90 7.28
CA VAL A 50 1.21 5.05 7.90
C VAL A 50 1.32 5.68 9.30
N PHE A 51 2.34 5.34 10.09
CA PHE A 51 2.55 6.01 11.39
C PHE A 51 2.94 7.49 11.24
N GLU A 52 3.63 7.86 10.16
CA GLU A 52 3.90 9.26 9.81
C GLU A 52 2.59 9.99 9.49
N ALA A 53 1.72 9.40 8.65
CA ALA A 53 0.38 9.92 8.38
C ALA A 53 -0.44 10.14 9.67
N LEU A 54 -0.39 9.18 10.60
CA LEU A 54 -1.09 9.29 11.88
C LEU A 54 -0.58 10.44 12.76
N GLN A 55 0.66 10.91 12.57
CA GLN A 55 1.16 12.10 13.28
C GLN A 55 0.34 13.35 12.93
N HIS A 56 -0.30 13.44 11.76
CA HIS A 56 -1.12 14.61 11.39
C HIS A 56 -2.49 14.63 12.09
N LEU A 57 -2.92 13.53 12.72
CA LEU A 57 -4.20 13.43 13.43
C LEU A 57 -4.12 14.01 14.87
N LYS A 58 -3.73 15.28 15.03
CA LYS A 58 -3.32 15.87 16.33
C LYS A 58 -4.36 15.81 17.46
N ASN A 59 -5.64 15.60 17.14
CA ASN A 59 -6.75 15.44 18.10
C ASN A 59 -6.97 14.00 18.58
N TRP A 60 -6.13 13.02 18.21
CA TRP A 60 -6.32 11.60 18.54
C TRP A 60 -6.33 11.28 20.04
N LYS A 61 -5.71 12.11 20.89
CA LYS A 61 -5.59 11.83 22.33
C LYS A 61 -6.93 12.05 23.05
N PRO A 62 -7.56 11.02 23.63
CA PRO A 62 -8.90 11.14 24.23
C PRO A 62 -8.95 12.06 25.46
N HIS A 63 -7.81 12.30 26.11
CA HIS A 63 -7.69 13.19 27.27
C HIS A 63 -7.42 14.66 26.89
N ARG A 64 -7.29 14.98 25.60
CA ARG A 64 -7.12 16.36 25.14
C ARG A 64 -8.44 17.13 25.33
N LYS A 65 -8.37 18.29 25.99
CA LYS A 65 -9.54 19.13 26.31
C LYS A 65 -9.75 20.31 25.35
N THR A 66 -8.80 20.56 24.46
CA THR A 66 -8.80 21.68 23.50
C THR A 66 -8.64 21.14 22.09
N ASP A 67 -9.31 21.75 21.12
CA ASP A 67 -9.19 21.34 19.71
C ASP A 67 -7.95 21.94 19.06
N ILE A 68 -7.30 21.16 18.19
CA ILE A 68 -6.30 21.64 17.23
C ILE A 68 -7.02 21.71 15.88
N PRO A 69 -7.37 22.90 15.37
CA PRO A 69 -8.13 23.05 14.12
C PRO A 69 -7.26 22.79 12.88
N ASP A 70 -5.94 22.87 13.01
CA ASP A 70 -5.01 22.69 11.90
C ASP A 70 -4.88 21.21 11.54
N PHE A 71 -5.19 20.89 10.29
CA PHE A 71 -4.98 19.58 9.68
C PHE A 71 -4.28 19.77 8.34
N ASN A 72 -3.03 19.32 8.24
CA ASN A 72 -2.31 19.35 6.96
C ASN A 72 -2.79 18.18 6.08
N ARG A 73 -3.79 18.46 5.25
CA ARG A 73 -4.39 17.47 4.34
C ARG A 73 -3.40 16.99 3.28
N GLU A 74 -2.50 17.86 2.83
CA GLU A 74 -1.55 17.54 1.75
C GLU A 74 -0.50 16.55 2.25
N GLU A 75 0.21 16.88 3.34
CA GLU A 75 1.18 15.97 3.96
C GLU A 75 0.50 14.65 4.36
N PHE A 76 -0.67 14.69 5.00
CA PHE A 76 -1.38 13.46 5.38
C PHE A 76 -1.64 12.54 4.18
N LEU A 77 -2.01 13.08 3.02
CA LEU A 77 -2.24 12.28 1.82
C LEU A 77 -0.93 11.79 1.21
N GLU A 78 0.11 12.62 1.23
CA GLU A 78 1.46 12.27 0.75
C GLU A 78 2.02 11.06 1.50
N GLU A 79 1.91 11.02 2.83
CA GLU A 79 2.35 9.86 3.63
C GLU A 79 1.60 8.56 3.26
N TYR A 80 0.31 8.65 2.91
CA TYR A 80 -0.42 7.48 2.37
C TYR A 80 0.04 7.09 0.97
N VAL A 81 0.47 8.04 0.14
CA VAL A 81 1.08 7.75 -1.16
C VAL A 81 2.42 7.04 -0.96
N ASP A 82 3.21 7.43 0.04
CA ASP A 82 4.47 6.76 0.38
C ASP A 82 4.24 5.34 0.90
N ALA A 83 3.26 5.14 1.79
CA ALA A 83 2.83 3.81 2.20
C ALA A 83 2.41 2.94 0.99
N LEU A 84 1.59 3.48 0.10
CA LEU A 84 1.15 2.78 -1.12
C LEU A 84 2.32 2.43 -2.04
N ASN A 85 3.32 3.29 -2.17
CA ASN A 85 4.52 2.99 -2.96
C ASN A 85 5.26 1.75 -2.43
N TYR A 86 5.38 1.59 -1.11
CA TYR A 86 5.92 0.37 -0.52
C TYR A 86 5.03 -0.84 -0.75
N PHE A 87 3.72 -0.72 -0.60
CA PHE A 87 2.80 -1.83 -0.83
C PHE A 87 2.76 -2.29 -2.28
N PHE A 88 2.81 -1.37 -3.24
CA PHE A 88 2.96 -1.72 -4.65
C PHE A 88 4.30 -2.39 -4.93
N ALA A 89 5.40 -1.90 -4.33
CA ALA A 89 6.69 -2.57 -4.46
C ALA A 89 6.63 -4.01 -3.94
N VAL A 90 5.97 -4.26 -2.80
CA VAL A 90 5.75 -5.62 -2.27
C VAL A 90 4.96 -6.49 -3.25
N LEU A 91 3.84 -5.99 -3.77
CA LEU A 91 3.01 -6.74 -4.73
C LEU A 91 3.76 -7.06 -6.02
N ILE A 92 4.45 -6.07 -6.59
CA ILE A 92 5.28 -6.23 -7.79
C ILE A 92 6.40 -7.25 -7.54
N LYS A 93 7.09 -7.16 -6.40
CA LYS A 93 8.16 -8.11 -6.04
C LYS A 93 7.63 -9.51 -5.73
N ALA A 94 6.39 -9.64 -5.27
CA ALA A 94 5.72 -10.93 -5.11
C ALA A 94 5.20 -11.52 -6.44
N GLY A 95 5.31 -10.77 -7.55
CA GLY A 95 4.87 -11.22 -8.88
C GLY A 95 3.41 -10.89 -9.22
N PHE A 96 2.73 -10.05 -8.44
CA PHE A 96 1.36 -9.63 -8.72
C PHE A 96 1.30 -8.39 -9.63
N SER A 97 0.33 -8.40 -10.52
CA SER A 97 -0.05 -7.29 -11.40
C SER A 97 -1.13 -6.41 -10.76
N ALA A 98 -1.41 -5.27 -11.42
CA ALA A 98 -2.54 -4.42 -11.05
C ALA A 98 -3.88 -5.15 -11.22
N ASP A 99 -3.99 -6.01 -12.25
CA ASP A 99 -5.20 -6.81 -12.50
C ASP A 99 -5.41 -7.84 -11.38
N ASP A 100 -4.35 -8.54 -10.95
CA ASP A 100 -4.43 -9.50 -9.82
C ASP A 100 -4.95 -8.82 -8.55
N LEU A 101 -4.45 -7.63 -8.23
CA LEU A 101 -4.90 -6.85 -7.08
C LEU A 101 -6.37 -6.44 -7.22
N TYR A 102 -6.76 -5.92 -8.39
CA TYR A 102 -8.12 -5.46 -8.65
C TYR A 102 -9.13 -6.60 -8.59
N GLU A 103 -8.85 -7.72 -9.26
CA GLU A 103 -9.71 -8.90 -9.25
C GLU A 103 -9.90 -9.46 -7.84
N MET A 104 -8.81 -9.54 -7.06
CA MET A 104 -8.88 -9.97 -5.66
C MET A 104 -9.69 -8.99 -4.79
N TYR A 105 -9.54 -7.69 -5.01
CA TYR A 105 -10.33 -6.67 -4.32
C TYR A 105 -11.83 -6.84 -4.60
N VAL A 106 -12.21 -6.97 -5.88
CA VAL A 106 -13.61 -7.18 -6.30
C VAL A 106 -14.17 -8.48 -5.73
N HIS A 107 -13.42 -9.57 -5.80
CA HIS A 107 -13.83 -10.85 -5.23
C HIS A 107 -14.07 -10.73 -3.71
N LYS A 108 -13.16 -10.07 -3.00
CA LYS A 108 -13.28 -9.87 -1.56
C LYS A 108 -14.51 -9.05 -1.19
N ASP A 109 -14.81 -8.00 -1.95
CA ASP A 109 -15.97 -7.15 -1.76
C ASP A 109 -17.29 -7.93 -1.91
N GLN A 110 -17.40 -8.76 -2.96
CA GLN A 110 -18.55 -9.63 -3.19
C GLN A 110 -18.79 -10.57 -2.01
N VAL A 111 -17.73 -11.25 -1.56
CA VAL A 111 -17.80 -12.17 -0.41
C VAL A 111 -18.25 -11.47 0.87
N ILE A 112 -17.83 -10.22 1.10
CA ILE A 112 -18.25 -9.44 2.28
C ILE A 112 -19.75 -9.11 2.20
N HIS A 113 -20.23 -8.66 1.04
CA HIS A 113 -21.63 -8.32 0.86
C HIS A 113 -22.54 -9.55 0.98
N GLU A 114 -22.14 -10.68 0.43
CA GLU A 114 -22.85 -11.96 0.60
C GLU A 114 -22.94 -12.34 2.08
N ARG A 115 -21.86 -12.17 2.86
CA ARG A 115 -21.88 -12.45 4.31
C ARG A 115 -22.86 -11.56 5.06
N LEU A 116 -22.83 -10.24 4.78
CA LEU A 116 -23.75 -9.29 5.42
C LEU A 116 -25.21 -9.58 5.07
N GLN A 117 -25.50 -10.00 3.84
CA GLN A 117 -26.86 -10.37 3.41
C GLN A 117 -27.33 -11.69 4.04
N ASN A 118 -26.42 -12.60 4.36
CA ASN A 118 -26.72 -13.90 4.95
C ASN A 118 -26.61 -13.92 6.49
N GLY A 119 -26.57 -12.76 7.13
CA GLY A 119 -26.68 -12.62 8.59
C GLY A 119 -25.39 -12.89 9.37
N TYR A 120 -24.23 -12.56 8.78
CA TYR A 120 -23.01 -12.36 9.57
C TYR A 120 -23.15 -11.18 10.55
#